data_AF-X8IUJ5-F1
#
_entry.id   AF-X8IUJ5-F1
#
_cell.length_a   1.000
_cell.length_b   1.000
_cell.length_c   1.000
_cell.angle_alpha   90.00
_cell.angle_beta   90.00
_cell.angle_gamma   90.00
#
_symmetry.space_group_name_H-M   'P 1'
#
loop_
_entity.id
_entity.type
_entity.pdbx_description
1 polymer ?
#
loop_
_entity_poly.entity_id
_entity_poly.type
_entity_poly.pdbx_seq_one_letter_code
_entity_poly.pdbx_strand_id
1 'polypeptide(L)'
;MRGHIFMGNNSNIIIREVHRPDIPEIGRIMSDNYHDTYADILDRRYMASVNPDSCAARMDAYYLSPGNELLVACCSEQIMGFVAGTPSPDVLGAFWLEMLHVEAEYRDMGCGRKLLFAMGKRAAQTGYSQMVIDVFAGNSKAEEIYRHYGARFIEGYYQDVEGFGVLSSLFSWDDLSVFDR
;
A
#
# COMPACT_ATOMS: atom_id res chain seq x y z
N MET A 1 21.20 -19.53 5.29
CA MET A 1 20.41 -20.69 4.86
C MET A 1 18.96 -20.44 5.27
N ARG A 2 18.15 -19.84 4.40
CA ARG A 2 16.70 -19.74 4.57
C ARG A 2 16.09 -20.26 3.28
N GLY A 3 15.72 -21.52 3.30
CA GLY A 3 15.04 -22.20 2.22
C GLY A 3 13.77 -22.80 2.80
N HIS A 4 12.69 -22.05 2.77
CA HIS A 4 11.35 -22.61 2.85
C HIS A 4 10.69 -22.35 1.51
N ILE A 5 10.68 -23.39 0.67
CA ILE A 5 9.97 -23.43 -0.59
C ILE A 5 8.48 -23.33 -0.24
N PHE A 6 7.89 -22.15 -0.46
CA PHE A 6 6.44 -21.96 -0.40
C PHE A 6 5.82 -22.67 -1.62
N MET A 7 5.25 -23.86 -1.40
CA MET A 7 4.34 -24.45 -2.36
C MET A 7 3.01 -23.71 -2.28
N GLY A 8 2.67 -23.04 -3.38
CA GLY A 8 1.52 -22.16 -3.49
C GLY A 8 0.21 -22.82 -3.07
N ASN A 9 -0.45 -22.20 -2.10
CA ASN A 9 -1.90 -22.21 -2.02
C ASN A 9 -2.35 -20.85 -1.46
N ASN A 10 -3.07 -20.08 -2.28
CA ASN A 10 -3.67 -18.79 -1.92
C ASN A 10 -4.68 -18.90 -0.74
N SER A 11 -5.01 -20.14 -0.36
CA SER A 11 -5.93 -20.54 0.71
C SER A 11 -5.47 -20.20 2.13
N ASN A 12 -4.18 -19.87 2.35
CA ASN A 12 -3.65 -19.65 3.70
C ASN A 12 -3.28 -18.19 4.02
N ILE A 13 -3.46 -17.26 3.07
CA ILE A 13 -3.22 -15.84 3.31
C ILE A 13 -4.45 -15.23 3.99
N ILE A 14 -4.24 -14.73 5.20
CA ILE A 14 -5.22 -14.06 6.06
C ILE A 14 -4.93 -12.57 6.04
N ILE A 15 -5.98 -11.75 5.96
CA ILE A 15 -5.89 -10.31 6.21
C ILE A 15 -6.35 -10.05 7.64
N ARG A 16 -5.55 -9.30 8.41
CA ARG A 16 -5.87 -8.94 9.80
C ARG A 16 -5.41 -7.53 10.12
N GLU A 17 -5.94 -6.99 11.22
CA GLU A 17 -5.43 -5.76 11.82
C GLU A 17 -3.95 -5.88 12.13
N VAL A 18 -3.26 -4.75 12.03
CA VAL A 18 -1.92 -4.60 12.56
C VAL A 18 -1.95 -4.54 14.07
N HIS A 19 -1.01 -5.24 14.69
CA HIS A 19 -0.65 -5.07 16.09
C HIS A 19 0.71 -4.39 16.15
N ARG A 20 0.96 -3.62 17.20
CA ARG A 20 2.22 -2.88 17.34
C ARG A 20 3.50 -3.72 17.15
N PRO A 21 3.58 -5.01 17.57
CA PRO A 21 4.75 -5.85 17.28
C PRO A 21 5.02 -6.16 15.80
N ASP A 22 4.04 -5.92 14.91
CA ASP A 22 4.20 -6.11 13.45
C ASP A 22 5.00 -4.96 12.81
N ILE A 23 5.03 -3.78 13.45
CA ILE A 23 5.57 -2.53 12.88
C ILE A 23 7.02 -2.65 12.41
N PRO A 24 7.96 -3.30 13.13
CA PRO A 24 9.32 -3.48 12.63
C PRO A 24 9.39 -4.22 11.29
N GLU A 25 8.55 -5.25 11.10
CA GLU A 25 8.53 -6.02 9.86
C GLU A 25 7.85 -5.25 8.73
N ILE A 26 6.79 -4.50 9.02
CA ILE A 26 6.18 -3.56 8.08
C ILE A 26 7.22 -2.52 7.61
N GLY A 27 7.99 -1.95 8.55
CA GLY A 27 9.06 -1.00 8.26
C GLY A 27 10.15 -1.59 7.35
N ARG A 28 10.55 -2.84 7.59
CA ARG A 28 11.49 -3.56 6.72
C ARG A 28 10.92 -3.74 5.30
N ILE A 29 9.69 -4.26 5.17
CA ILE A 29 9.03 -4.47 3.87
C ILE A 29 8.90 -3.15 3.10
N MET A 30 8.51 -2.06 3.78
CA MET A 30 8.42 -0.74 3.19
C MET A 30 9.78 -0.26 2.67
N SER A 31 10.82 -0.34 3.50
CA SER A 31 12.18 0.05 3.13
C SER A 31 12.67 -0.73 1.90
N ASP A 32 12.56 -2.06 1.92
CA ASP A 32 13.02 -2.92 0.82
C ASP A 32 12.27 -2.60 -0.49
N ASN A 33 10.94 -2.45 -0.43
CA ASN A 33 10.14 -2.12 -1.61
C ASN A 33 10.39 -0.71 -2.15
N TYR A 34 10.68 0.26 -1.28
CA TYR A 34 11.05 1.60 -1.71
C TYR A 34 12.36 1.58 -2.50
N HIS A 35 13.38 0.86 -2.01
CA HIS A 35 14.65 0.72 -2.73
C HIS A 35 14.51 -0.07 -4.04
N ASP A 36 13.65 -1.08 -4.07
CA ASP A 36 13.38 -1.87 -5.29
C ASP A 36 12.59 -1.08 -6.36
N THR A 37 11.60 -0.28 -5.94
CA THR A 37 10.65 0.35 -6.89
C THR A 37 11.00 1.80 -7.21
N TYR A 38 11.56 2.53 -6.25
CA TYR A 38 11.61 4.00 -6.30
C TYR A 38 13.02 4.58 -6.34
N ALA A 39 14.08 3.76 -6.34
CA ALA A 39 15.46 4.23 -6.37
C ALA A 39 15.79 5.12 -7.59
N ASP A 40 15.16 4.84 -8.74
CA ASP A 40 15.31 5.63 -9.97
C ASP A 40 14.22 6.71 -10.17
N ILE A 41 13.26 6.80 -9.24
CA ILE A 41 12.10 7.70 -9.31
C ILE A 41 12.23 8.86 -8.31
N LEU A 42 12.68 8.57 -7.09
CA LEU A 42 12.75 9.54 -6.00
C LEU A 42 14.15 10.14 -5.84
N ASP A 43 14.23 11.33 -5.24
CA ASP A 43 15.51 12.00 -5.01
C ASP A 43 16.44 11.12 -4.15
N ARG A 44 17.70 11.01 -4.57
CA ARG A 44 18.69 10.16 -3.89
C ARG A 44 18.90 10.52 -2.42
N ARG A 45 18.73 11.79 -2.03
CA ARG A 45 18.85 12.22 -0.63
C ARG A 45 17.68 11.69 0.19
N TYR A 46 16.48 11.71 -0.36
CA TYR A 46 15.32 11.08 0.27
C TYR A 46 15.53 9.57 0.38
N MET A 47 15.93 8.91 -0.71
CA MET A 47 16.19 7.47 -0.71
C MET A 47 17.29 7.05 0.28
N ALA A 48 18.32 7.88 0.48
CA ALA A 48 19.36 7.63 1.50
C ALA A 48 18.83 7.69 2.94
N SER A 49 17.72 8.39 3.18
CA SER A 49 17.04 8.41 4.49
C SER A 49 16.12 7.21 4.70
N VAL A 50 15.66 6.55 3.63
CA VAL A 50 14.76 5.39 3.69
C VAL A 50 15.55 4.16 4.16
N ASN A 51 15.22 3.71 5.37
CA ASN A 51 15.76 2.51 5.99
C ASN A 51 14.71 1.85 6.92
N PRO A 52 14.92 0.60 7.38
CA PRO A 52 13.93 -0.12 8.19
C PRO A 52 13.48 0.64 9.44
N ASP A 53 14.39 1.31 10.16
CA ASP A 53 14.07 2.04 11.39
C ASP A 53 13.23 3.30 11.08
N SER A 54 13.61 4.06 10.05
CA SER A 54 12.85 5.23 9.61
C SER A 54 11.44 4.86 9.12
N CYS A 55 11.31 3.74 8.40
CA CYS A 55 10.04 3.25 7.91
C CYS A 55 9.18 2.72 9.08
N ALA A 56 9.78 1.97 10.01
CA ALA A 56 9.08 1.51 11.21
C ALA A 56 8.59 2.70 12.06
N ALA A 57 9.39 3.77 12.20
CA ALA A 57 8.97 4.98 12.90
C ALA A 57 7.81 5.68 12.19
N ARG A 58 7.86 5.80 10.85
CA ARG A 58 6.75 6.33 10.04
C ARG A 58 5.48 5.50 10.25
N MET A 59 5.60 4.18 10.23
CA MET A 59 4.45 3.28 10.36
C MET A 59 3.90 3.20 11.80
N ASP A 60 4.74 3.35 12.85
CA ASP A 60 4.26 3.48 14.24
C ASP A 60 3.45 4.77 14.41
N ALA A 61 3.93 5.89 13.84
CA ALA A 61 3.19 7.16 13.84
C ALA A 61 1.85 7.04 13.08
N TYR A 62 1.86 6.35 11.92
CA TYR A 62 0.67 6.09 11.13
C TYR A 62 -0.34 5.24 11.89
N TYR A 63 0.11 4.17 12.55
CA TYR A 63 -0.69 3.26 13.37
C TYR A 63 -1.34 3.97 14.58
N LEU A 64 -0.68 4.98 15.15
CA LEU A 64 -1.19 5.74 16.29
C LEU A 64 -2.13 6.89 15.89
N SER A 65 -2.22 7.22 14.60
CA SER A 65 -2.99 8.36 14.12
C SER A 65 -4.49 8.02 13.96
N PRO A 66 -5.41 8.75 14.62
CA PRO A 66 -6.84 8.48 14.51
C PRO A 66 -7.36 8.62 13.07
N GLY A 67 -8.21 7.68 12.66
CA GLY A 67 -8.81 7.66 11.31
C GLY A 67 -7.95 6.95 10.25
N ASN A 68 -6.68 6.69 10.55
CA ASN A 68 -5.84 5.86 9.71
C ASN A 68 -6.22 4.38 9.87
N GLU A 69 -6.21 3.67 8.75
CA GLU A 69 -6.45 2.24 8.66
C GLU A 69 -5.18 1.55 8.19
N LEU A 70 -4.83 0.43 8.83
CA LEU A 70 -3.64 -0.34 8.52
C LEU A 70 -3.90 -1.83 8.68
N LEU A 71 -3.69 -2.59 7.60
CA LEU A 71 -3.91 -4.02 7.52
C LEU A 71 -2.65 -4.74 7.06
N VAL A 72 -2.46 -5.98 7.51
CA VAL A 72 -1.40 -6.88 7.02
C VAL A 72 -1.99 -8.13 6.38
N ALA A 73 -1.27 -8.62 5.38
CA ALA A 73 -1.44 -9.97 4.85
C ALA A 73 -0.42 -10.87 5.53
N CYS A 74 -0.88 -11.94 6.17
CA CYS A 74 0.01 -12.90 6.80
C CYS A 74 -0.34 -14.35 6.46
N CYS A 75 0.66 -15.21 6.52
CA CYS A 75 0.50 -16.65 6.53
C CYS A 75 1.12 -17.16 7.83
N SER A 76 0.28 -17.66 8.74
CA SER A 76 0.68 -17.86 10.14
C SER A 76 1.24 -16.55 10.73
N GLU A 77 2.44 -16.58 11.31
CA GLU A 77 3.10 -15.40 11.89
C GLU A 77 3.90 -14.58 10.87
N GLN A 78 4.07 -15.06 9.63
CA GLN A 78 4.85 -14.36 8.62
C GLN A 78 4.00 -13.28 7.95
N ILE A 79 4.41 -12.03 8.09
CA ILE A 79 3.84 -10.90 7.33
C ILE A 79 4.42 -10.94 5.92
N MET A 80 3.53 -10.83 4.94
CA MET A 80 3.86 -10.91 3.51
C MET A 80 3.69 -9.54 2.82
N GLY A 81 3.01 -8.61 3.47
CA GLY A 81 2.70 -7.30 2.94
C GLY A 81 1.71 -6.55 3.82
N PHE A 82 1.50 -5.28 3.52
CA PHE A 82 0.59 -4.40 4.24
C PHE A 82 -0.11 -3.43 3.29
N VAL A 83 -1.20 -2.84 3.79
CA VAL A 83 -1.94 -1.79 3.13
C VAL A 83 -2.37 -0.75 4.16
N ALA A 84 -2.18 0.51 3.82
CA ALA A 84 -2.47 1.65 4.67
C ALA A 84 -3.34 2.66 3.90
N GLY A 85 -4.28 3.27 4.60
CA GLY A 85 -5.07 4.36 4.04
C GLY A 85 -5.68 5.26 5.12
N THR A 86 -6.20 6.39 4.71
CA THR A 86 -6.70 7.46 5.58
C THR A 86 -7.82 8.22 4.86
N PRO A 87 -8.74 8.92 5.54
CA PRO A 87 -9.61 9.87 4.86
C PRO A 87 -8.82 10.81 3.93
N SER A 88 -9.25 10.96 2.68
CA SER A 88 -8.54 11.82 1.73
C SER A 88 -8.60 13.28 2.18
N PRO A 89 -7.45 13.99 2.26
CA PRO A 89 -7.45 15.42 2.55
C PRO A 89 -7.90 16.25 1.34
N ASP A 90 -7.73 15.72 0.14
CA ASP A 90 -7.88 16.48 -1.12
C ASP A 90 -9.16 16.15 -1.88
N VAL A 91 -9.69 14.93 -1.73
CA VAL A 91 -10.90 14.47 -2.43
C VAL A 91 -12.02 14.26 -1.42
N LEU A 92 -12.95 15.22 -1.35
CA LEU A 92 -14.04 15.23 -0.37
C LEU A 92 -14.87 13.94 -0.45
N GLY A 93 -14.95 13.22 0.68
CA GLY A 93 -15.74 11.99 0.80
C GLY A 93 -15.05 10.74 0.25
N ALA A 94 -13.80 10.84 -0.21
CA ALA A 94 -12.99 9.70 -0.62
C ALA A 94 -12.10 9.19 0.52
N PHE A 95 -11.84 7.89 0.51
CA PHE A 95 -10.76 7.27 1.26
C PHE A 95 -9.49 7.26 0.41
N TRP A 96 -8.34 7.67 0.96
CA TRP A 96 -7.06 7.64 0.27
C TRP A 96 -6.28 6.39 0.65
N LEU A 97 -6.07 5.51 -0.33
CA LEU A 97 -5.21 4.34 -0.23
C LEU A 97 -3.75 4.79 -0.41
N GLU A 98 -3.11 5.19 0.69
CA GLU A 98 -1.78 5.81 0.65
C GLU A 98 -0.67 4.79 0.32
N MET A 99 -0.76 3.56 0.85
CA MET A 99 0.32 2.58 0.71
C MET A 99 -0.21 1.18 0.48
N LEU A 100 0.38 0.46 -0.48
CA LEU A 100 0.16 -0.97 -0.66
C LEU A 100 1.49 -1.62 -1.05
N HIS A 101 2.01 -2.45 -0.15
CA HIS A 101 3.31 -3.09 -0.30
C HIS A 101 3.18 -4.60 -0.09
N VAL A 102 3.81 -5.36 -0.98
CA VAL A 102 3.96 -6.81 -0.87
C VAL A 102 5.45 -7.11 -0.98
N GLU A 103 5.97 -7.90 -0.04
CA GLU A 103 7.36 -8.34 -0.09
C GLU A 103 7.63 -9.12 -1.38
N ALA A 104 8.81 -8.91 -1.96
CA ALA A 104 9.15 -9.39 -3.31
C ALA A 104 8.92 -10.89 -3.50
N GLU A 105 9.26 -11.71 -2.49
CA GLU A 105 9.10 -13.17 -2.50
C GLU A 105 7.63 -13.64 -2.55
N TYR A 106 6.68 -12.75 -2.24
CA TYR A 106 5.25 -13.06 -2.15
C TYR A 106 4.41 -12.35 -3.20
N ARG A 107 5.04 -11.66 -4.15
CA ARG A 107 4.35 -11.07 -5.31
C ARG A 107 3.76 -12.20 -6.19
N ASP A 108 2.73 -11.86 -6.94
CA ASP A 108 2.00 -12.78 -7.84
C ASP A 108 1.34 -14.00 -7.15
N MET A 109 1.33 -14.05 -5.81
CA MET A 109 0.61 -15.05 -5.00
C MET A 109 -0.81 -14.61 -4.58
N GLY A 110 -1.26 -13.43 -5.02
CA GLY A 110 -2.58 -12.87 -4.68
C GLY A 110 -2.62 -12.02 -3.41
N CYS A 111 -1.49 -11.83 -2.71
CA CYS A 111 -1.41 -10.99 -1.50
C CYS A 111 -1.90 -9.55 -1.75
N GLY A 112 -1.37 -8.91 -2.79
CA GLY A 112 -1.73 -7.52 -3.14
C GLY A 112 -3.22 -7.35 -3.44
N ARG A 113 -3.83 -8.33 -4.15
CA ARG A 113 -5.28 -8.33 -4.40
C ARG A 113 -6.06 -8.42 -3.10
N LYS A 114 -5.70 -9.34 -2.21
CA LYS A 114 -6.39 -9.52 -0.92
C LYS A 114 -6.31 -8.25 -0.05
N LEU A 115 -5.13 -7.61 -0.01
CA LEU A 115 -4.92 -6.35 0.70
C LEU A 115 -5.79 -5.23 0.11
N LEU A 116 -5.72 -5.02 -1.20
CA LEU A 116 -6.52 -4.00 -1.89
C LEU A 116 -8.02 -4.19 -1.64
N PHE A 117 -8.52 -5.41 -1.80
CA PHE A 117 -9.95 -5.71 -1.65
C PHE A 117 -10.40 -5.60 -0.20
N ALA A 118 -9.57 -6.00 0.77
CA ALA A 118 -9.89 -5.83 2.18
C ALA A 118 -10.00 -4.36 2.57
N MET A 119 -9.06 -3.51 2.11
CA MET A 119 -9.10 -2.07 2.38
C MET A 119 -10.29 -1.40 1.67
N GLY A 120 -10.54 -1.73 0.40
CA GLY A 120 -11.69 -1.21 -0.35
C GLY A 120 -13.04 -1.58 0.29
N LYS A 121 -13.20 -2.83 0.76
CA LYS A 121 -14.38 -3.25 1.54
C LYS A 121 -14.50 -2.48 2.85
N ARG A 122 -13.40 -2.28 3.56
CA ARG A 122 -13.38 -1.50 4.80
C ARG A 122 -13.85 -0.06 4.55
N ALA A 123 -13.30 0.61 3.54
CA ALA A 123 -13.70 1.96 3.15
C ALA A 123 -15.21 2.04 2.84
N ALA A 124 -15.76 1.07 2.09
CA ALA A 124 -17.20 1.02 1.81
C ALA A 124 -18.03 0.83 3.09
N GLN A 125 -17.62 -0.07 3.97
CA GLN A 125 -18.31 -0.37 5.24
C GLN A 125 -18.27 0.78 6.24
N THR A 126 -17.22 1.62 6.19
CA THR A 126 -17.09 2.82 7.03
C THR A 126 -17.77 4.04 6.43
N GLY A 127 -18.41 3.92 5.26
CA GLY A 127 -19.30 4.93 4.68
C GLY A 127 -18.67 5.79 3.59
N TYR A 128 -17.46 5.50 3.14
CA TYR A 128 -16.90 6.16 1.96
C TYR A 128 -17.59 5.66 0.70
N SER A 129 -17.87 6.58 -0.23
CA SER A 129 -18.43 6.24 -1.55
C SER A 129 -17.36 6.09 -2.62
N GLN A 130 -16.13 6.52 -2.33
CA GLN A 130 -15.03 6.60 -3.28
C GLN A 130 -13.71 6.23 -2.59
N MET A 131 -12.79 5.66 -3.34
CA MET A 131 -11.41 5.44 -2.91
C MET A 131 -10.47 5.99 -3.98
N VAL A 132 -9.39 6.62 -3.58
CA VAL A 132 -8.39 7.20 -4.46
C VAL A 132 -6.99 6.73 -4.11
N ILE A 133 -6.08 6.74 -5.08
CA ILE A 133 -4.67 6.39 -4.91
C ILE A 133 -3.81 7.17 -5.89
N ASP A 134 -2.62 7.56 -5.46
CA ASP A 134 -1.59 8.17 -6.30
C ASP A 134 -0.51 7.17 -6.65
N VAL A 135 -0.07 7.21 -7.89
CA VAL A 135 1.01 6.37 -8.40
C VAL A 135 2.11 7.26 -8.95
N PHE A 136 3.32 7.17 -8.41
CA PHE A 136 4.47 7.88 -8.96
C PHE A 136 4.72 7.45 -10.42
N ALA A 137 4.94 8.44 -11.27
CA ALA A 137 5.33 8.22 -12.66
C ALA A 137 6.59 7.35 -12.72
N GLY A 138 6.54 6.28 -13.52
CA GLY A 138 7.57 5.24 -13.57
C GLY A 138 7.12 3.92 -12.92
N ASN A 139 6.14 3.94 -12.01
CA ASN A 139 5.53 2.73 -11.44
C ASN A 139 4.37 2.21 -12.31
N SER A 140 4.66 1.94 -13.58
CA SER A 140 3.67 1.48 -14.58
C SER A 140 2.96 0.18 -14.18
N LYS A 141 3.66 -0.73 -13.48
CA LYS A 141 3.08 -1.97 -12.96
C LYS A 141 1.94 -1.69 -11.97
N ALA A 142 2.10 -0.72 -11.07
CA ALA A 142 1.04 -0.35 -10.15
C ALA A 142 -0.16 0.26 -10.88
N GLU A 143 0.08 1.15 -11.85
CA GLU A 143 -1.01 1.72 -12.66
C GLU A 143 -1.83 0.63 -13.39
N GLU A 144 -1.15 -0.34 -14.01
CA GLU A 144 -1.79 -1.47 -14.69
C GLU A 144 -2.64 -2.32 -13.72
N ILE A 145 -2.10 -2.60 -12.52
CA ILE A 145 -2.81 -3.34 -11.47
C ILE A 145 -4.08 -2.60 -11.05
N TYR A 146 -3.99 -1.30 -10.76
CA TYR A 146 -5.16 -0.55 -10.30
C TYR A 146 -6.21 -0.40 -11.40
N ARG A 147 -5.80 -0.15 -12.65
CA ARG A 147 -6.72 -0.15 -13.80
C ARG A 147 -7.39 -1.51 -14.00
N HIS A 148 -6.65 -2.60 -13.86
CA HIS A 148 -7.20 -3.96 -13.94
C HIS A 148 -8.29 -4.19 -12.90
N TYR A 149 -8.14 -3.63 -11.69
CA TYR A 149 -9.15 -3.67 -10.63
C TYR A 149 -10.16 -2.52 -10.69
N GLY A 150 -10.30 -1.85 -11.83
CA GLY A 150 -11.38 -0.89 -12.08
C GLY A 150 -11.08 0.55 -11.69
N ALA A 151 -9.85 0.88 -11.31
CA ALA A 151 -9.46 2.26 -11.06
C ALA A 151 -9.44 3.07 -12.35
N ARG A 152 -10.02 4.26 -12.33
CA ARG A 152 -10.03 5.22 -13.44
C ARG A 152 -8.99 6.30 -13.17
N PHE A 153 -8.18 6.61 -14.18
CA PHE A 153 -7.29 7.76 -14.13
C PHE A 153 -8.10 9.06 -14.06
N ILE A 154 -7.69 9.97 -13.18
CA ILE A 154 -8.31 11.28 -12.98
C ILE A 154 -7.43 12.34 -13.62
N GLU A 155 -6.22 12.54 -13.09
CA GLU A 155 -5.28 13.55 -13.52
C GLU A 155 -3.84 13.19 -13.14
N GLY A 156 -2.88 13.94 -13.69
CA GLY A 156 -1.49 13.89 -13.28
C GLY A 156 -1.07 15.21 -12.66
N TYR A 157 -0.30 15.16 -11.58
CA TYR A 157 0.14 16.34 -10.84
C TYR A 157 1.50 16.10 -10.18
N TYR A 158 2.13 17.17 -9.68
CA TYR A 158 3.36 17.04 -8.90
C TYR A 158 3.01 16.97 -7.41
N GLN A 159 3.32 15.84 -6.79
CA GLN A 159 3.25 15.65 -5.35
C GLN A 159 4.57 16.12 -4.71
N ASP A 160 4.50 16.80 -3.57
CA ASP A 160 5.68 17.08 -2.76
C ASP A 160 6.04 15.84 -1.94
N VAL A 161 7.24 15.31 -2.16
CA VAL A 161 7.85 14.22 -1.39
C VAL A 161 9.10 14.77 -0.73
N GLU A 162 8.98 15.18 0.54
CA GLU A 162 10.08 15.77 1.33
C GLU A 162 10.77 16.96 0.63
N GLY A 163 9.99 17.86 0.05
CA GLY A 163 10.50 19.03 -0.68
C GLY A 163 10.90 18.76 -2.13
N PHE A 164 10.62 17.56 -2.65
CA PHE A 164 10.87 17.19 -4.04
C PHE A 164 9.55 16.98 -4.78
N GLY A 165 9.35 17.70 -5.88
CA GLY A 165 8.22 17.48 -6.76
C GLY A 165 8.38 16.17 -7.54
N VAL A 166 7.50 15.21 -7.29
CA VAL A 166 7.43 13.92 -8.00
C VAL A 166 6.16 13.90 -8.83
N LEU A 167 6.28 13.61 -10.12
CA LEU A 167 5.11 13.48 -10.99
C LEU A 167 4.33 12.22 -10.57
N SER A 168 3.05 12.39 -10.30
CA SER A 168 2.12 11.35 -9.85
C SER A 168 0.86 11.33 -10.71
N SER A 169 0.26 10.15 -10.85
CA SER A 169 -1.04 9.92 -11.47
C SER A 169 -2.07 9.60 -10.40
N LEU A 170 -3.14 10.38 -10.30
CA LEU A 170 -4.27 10.11 -9.41
C LEU A 170 -5.26 9.15 -10.08
N PHE A 171 -5.62 8.09 -9.37
CA PHE A 171 -6.63 7.12 -9.77
C PHE A 171 -7.77 7.06 -8.77
N SER A 172 -8.96 6.69 -9.26
CA SER A 172 -10.14 6.56 -8.42
C SER A 172 -10.96 5.31 -8.71
N TRP A 173 -11.50 4.72 -7.65
CA TRP A 173 -12.66 3.85 -7.68
C TRP A 173 -13.89 4.66 -7.25
N ASP A 174 -14.73 5.05 -8.21
CA ASP A 174 -15.96 5.82 -7.98
C ASP A 174 -17.14 4.94 -7.50
N ASP A 175 -16.99 3.62 -7.57
CA ASP A 175 -17.95 2.61 -7.08
C ASP A 175 -17.19 1.50 -6.34
N LEU A 176 -17.31 1.49 -5.01
CA LEU A 176 -16.60 0.53 -4.16
C LEU A 176 -17.18 -0.89 -4.19
N SER A 177 -18.33 -1.12 -4.83
CA SER A 177 -18.87 -2.48 -5.02
C SER A 177 -17.96 -3.37 -5.89
N VAL A 178 -17.01 -2.78 -6.62
CA VAL A 178 -15.93 -3.51 -7.31
C VAL A 178 -15.16 -4.43 -6.37
N PHE A 179 -15.07 -4.08 -5.09
CA PHE A 179 -14.35 -4.85 -4.08
C PHE A 179 -15.15 -6.03 -3.51
N ASP A 180 -16.45 -6.16 -3.82
CA ASP A 180 -17.27 -7.29 -3.34
C ASP A 180 -16.99 -8.62 -4.07
N ARG A 181 -16.18 -8.58 -5.13
CA ARG A 181 -15.91 -9.69 -6.05
C ARG A 181 -14.83 -10.69 -5.60
#